data_AF-A0A2G6PXZ4-F1
#
_entry.id   AF-A0A2G6PXZ4-F1
#
_cell.length_a   1.000
_cell.length_b   1.000
_cell.length_c   1.000
_cell.angle_alpha   90.00
_cell.angle_beta   90.00
_cell.angle_gamma   90.00
#
_symmetry.space_group_name_H-M   'P 1'
#
loop_
_entity.id
_entity.type
_entity.pdbx_description
1 polymer ?
#
loop_
_entity_poly.entity_id
_entity_poly.type
_entity_poly.pdbx_seq_one_letter_code
_entity_poly.pdbx_strand_id
1 'polypeptide(L)'
;MKFSLTFISAILMTGTLYAQQIVGDWSCQQYGITLRLQPNGTYAMSHAQGGSQGIYQFQGNQLWMQDRNAQQPMAYYFALSGNSLTLTDQNGAVLPFVRVSVQGQGSPAMPGMNQTPVQSQIQGAVLATVNGKQLLEGHFQIGLGLVEFILGHKVTPAENSELKKQLLVEFNMQPDYVLQQLTGIDQSMRKLRTLTDPLQIGTARQQLYAAFYLGTIQMQEHQKPLIIQILNRYFKVLAVDQANQLVLTDKDAAGMLNYLTFLSHCQGQPVQMTPAYQQSFLQEMTQQFPSMSLEQKQIICSGSLIWKLMETNWNKMTPAQQQQFVASMNAQMGQQLYSQNQNQAGGSPYSQSGSNKSMAQMQADFNAKQNMLTMMQNMNTQYHATSLNIIENVGGTGNYWEVSDPPYWQNY
;
A
#
# COMPACT_ATOMS: atom_id res chain seq x y z
N MET A 1 -13.74 -34.96 2.22
CA MET A 1 -12.40 -34.34 2.20
C MET A 1 -12.52 -32.99 2.91
N LYS A 2 -11.93 -32.85 4.10
CA LYS A 2 -11.87 -31.55 4.80
C LYS A 2 -10.68 -30.80 4.20
N PHE A 3 -10.94 -29.69 3.50
CA PHE A 3 -9.89 -28.79 3.02
C PHE A 3 -9.18 -28.16 4.22
N SER A 4 -8.10 -28.80 4.66
CA SER A 4 -7.18 -28.26 5.66
C SER A 4 -6.28 -27.23 4.98
N LEU A 5 -6.69 -25.97 5.10
CA LEU A 5 -5.88 -24.75 5.10
C LEU A 5 -4.66 -24.66 4.16
N THR A 6 -4.95 -24.11 2.99
CA THR A 6 -4.08 -23.20 2.25
C THR A 6 -4.00 -21.88 3.01
N PHE A 7 -3.37 -21.86 4.20
CA PHE A 7 -3.26 -20.64 5.00
C PHE A 7 -2.54 -19.54 4.20
N ILE A 8 -1.50 -19.90 3.42
CA ILE A 8 -0.55 -18.91 2.87
C ILE A 8 0.14 -19.43 1.60
N SER A 9 -0.62 -19.74 0.53
CA SER A 9 -0.01 -19.77 -0.81
C SER A 9 -0.07 -18.40 -1.50
N ALA A 10 -0.79 -17.44 -0.90
CA ALA A 10 -1.02 -16.11 -1.43
C ALA A 10 0.16 -15.13 -1.27
N ILE A 11 1.06 -15.33 -0.28
CA ILE A 11 2.15 -14.38 0.03
C ILE A 11 3.26 -14.35 -1.03
N LEU A 12 3.34 -15.36 -1.91
CA LEU A 12 4.26 -15.34 -3.07
C LEU A 12 3.89 -14.30 -4.15
N MET A 13 2.74 -13.61 -4.03
CA MET A 13 2.25 -12.66 -5.05
C MET A 13 2.67 -11.18 -4.86
N THR A 14 3.52 -10.83 -3.89
CA THR A 14 3.98 -9.42 -3.69
C THR A 14 4.88 -8.87 -4.81
N GLY A 15 5.03 -9.60 -5.91
CA GLY A 15 5.92 -9.29 -7.04
C GLY A 15 5.69 -7.95 -7.75
N THR A 16 4.45 -7.49 -7.87
CA THR A 16 4.11 -6.34 -8.73
C THR A 16 4.47 -4.99 -8.12
N LEU A 17 4.53 -4.85 -6.79
CA LEU A 17 4.91 -3.60 -6.13
C LEU A 17 6.36 -3.21 -6.39
N TYR A 18 7.20 -4.23 -6.57
CA TYR A 18 8.61 -4.04 -6.84
C TYR A 18 8.89 -3.56 -8.26
N ALA A 19 7.99 -3.79 -9.21
CA ALA A 19 8.22 -3.48 -10.62
C ALA A 19 8.48 -1.99 -10.87
N GLN A 20 7.78 -1.11 -10.14
CA GLN A 20 8.01 0.34 -10.23
C GLN A 20 9.20 0.79 -9.38
N GLN A 21 9.39 0.20 -8.20
CA GLN A 21 10.47 0.59 -7.31
C GLN A 21 11.85 0.13 -7.81
N ILE A 22 11.93 -0.94 -8.60
CA ILE A 22 13.20 -1.46 -9.13
C ILE A 22 13.69 -0.71 -10.37
N VAL A 23 12.85 0.12 -11.00
CA VAL A 23 13.27 1.02 -12.08
C VAL A 23 14.37 1.95 -11.57
N GLY A 24 15.43 2.10 -12.35
CA GLY A 24 16.57 2.97 -12.04
C GLY A 24 17.90 2.36 -12.45
N ASP A 25 18.96 3.08 -12.06
CA ASP A 25 20.34 2.66 -12.27
C ASP A 25 20.88 2.00 -11.01
N TRP A 26 21.55 0.87 -11.20
CA TRP A 26 22.02 -0.04 -10.17
C TRP A 26 23.46 -0.42 -10.44
N SER A 27 24.26 -0.58 -9.38
CA SER A 27 25.67 -0.94 -9.47
C SER A 27 25.99 -2.07 -8.49
N CYS A 28 26.48 -3.19 -9.02
CA CYS A 28 27.08 -4.27 -8.25
C CYS A 28 28.60 -4.08 -8.29
N GLN A 29 29.13 -3.35 -7.31
CA GLN A 29 30.55 -2.99 -7.24
C GLN A 29 31.47 -4.21 -7.20
N GLN A 30 31.07 -5.28 -6.51
CA GLN A 30 31.85 -6.51 -6.35
C GLN A 30 32.27 -7.13 -7.69
N TYR A 31 31.39 -7.07 -8.69
CA TYR A 31 31.61 -7.69 -10.00
C TYR A 31 31.78 -6.66 -11.13
N GLY A 32 31.81 -5.37 -10.80
CA GLY A 32 31.83 -4.29 -11.79
C GLY A 32 30.65 -4.35 -12.75
N ILE A 33 29.46 -4.72 -12.26
CA ILE A 33 28.25 -4.83 -13.07
C ILE A 33 27.39 -3.58 -12.85
N THR A 34 26.88 -2.97 -13.91
CA THR A 34 25.80 -1.98 -13.82
C THR A 34 24.53 -2.53 -14.46
N LEU A 35 23.38 -2.17 -13.89
CA LEU A 35 22.07 -2.58 -14.36
C LEU A 35 21.15 -1.36 -14.39
N ARG A 36 20.60 -1.05 -15.55
CA ARG A 36 19.58 -0.02 -15.76
C ARG A 36 18.27 -0.70 -16.09
N LEU A 37 17.25 -0.48 -15.28
CA LEU A 37 15.88 -0.94 -15.51
C LEU A 37 15.01 0.27 -15.83
N GLN A 38 14.38 0.30 -17.00
CA GLN A 38 13.59 1.43 -17.47
C GLN A 38 12.09 1.20 -17.26
N PRO A 39 11.27 2.26 -17.08
CA PRO A 39 9.81 2.11 -16.90
C PRO A 39 9.10 1.38 -18.04
N ASN A 40 9.66 1.45 -19.26
CA ASN A 40 9.10 0.82 -20.47
C ASN A 40 9.36 -0.70 -20.57
N GLY A 41 9.85 -1.33 -19.49
CA GLY A 41 10.15 -2.76 -19.49
C GLY A 41 11.43 -3.13 -20.24
N THR A 42 12.32 -2.18 -20.54
CA THR A 42 13.65 -2.48 -21.11
C THR A 42 14.76 -2.41 -20.08
N TYR A 43 15.79 -3.23 -20.25
CA TYR A 43 16.97 -3.19 -19.40
C TYR A 43 18.25 -3.03 -20.22
N ALA A 44 19.28 -2.50 -19.57
CA ALA A 44 20.65 -2.56 -20.03
C ALA A 44 21.55 -2.97 -18.87
N MET A 45 22.36 -4.01 -19.06
CA MET A 45 23.33 -4.50 -18.09
C MET A 45 24.72 -4.44 -18.71
N SER A 46 25.72 -3.94 -17.98
CA SER A 46 27.11 -3.92 -18.45
C SER A 46 28.05 -4.52 -17.41
N HIS A 47 29.11 -5.18 -17.87
CA HIS A 47 30.15 -5.80 -17.04
C HIS A 47 31.50 -5.79 -17.78
N ALA A 48 32.59 -6.18 -17.12
CA ALA A 48 33.95 -6.06 -17.68
C ALA A 48 34.18 -6.80 -19.02
N GLN A 49 33.37 -7.81 -19.32
CA GLN A 49 33.52 -8.68 -20.50
C GLN A 49 32.49 -8.38 -21.61
N GLY A 50 31.60 -7.41 -21.41
CA GLY A 50 30.54 -7.11 -22.37
C GLY A 50 29.30 -6.51 -21.74
N GLY A 51 28.18 -6.56 -22.47
CA GLY A 51 26.91 -6.06 -21.99
C GLY A 51 25.75 -6.83 -22.60
N SER A 52 24.61 -6.72 -21.92
CA SER A 52 23.35 -7.34 -22.26
C SER A 52 22.27 -6.27 -22.29
N GLN A 53 21.37 -6.33 -23.26
CA GLN A 53 20.23 -5.42 -23.34
C GLN A 53 19.01 -6.15 -23.87
N GLY A 54 17.84 -5.77 -23.39
CA GLY A 54 16.63 -6.47 -23.77
C GLY A 54 15.40 -5.99 -23.03
N ILE A 55 14.44 -6.90 -22.87
CA ILE A 55 13.21 -6.65 -22.13
C ILE A 55 13.25 -7.37 -20.79
N TYR A 56 12.60 -6.78 -19.79
CA TYR A 56 12.38 -7.41 -18.52
C TYR A 56 10.91 -7.39 -18.14
N GLN A 57 10.51 -8.38 -17.35
CA GLN A 57 9.16 -8.49 -16.80
C GLN A 57 9.22 -9.14 -15.42
N PHE A 58 8.16 -8.97 -14.63
CA PHE A 58 8.05 -9.61 -13.32
C PHE A 58 7.02 -10.72 -13.37
N GLN A 59 7.34 -11.82 -12.70
CA GLN A 59 6.40 -12.89 -12.42
C GLN A 59 6.57 -13.31 -10.96
N GLY A 60 5.69 -12.81 -10.09
CA GLY A 60 5.89 -12.96 -8.65
C GLY A 60 7.21 -12.31 -8.19
N ASN A 61 7.99 -13.01 -7.37
CA ASN A 61 9.29 -12.53 -6.89
C ASN A 61 10.45 -12.77 -7.87
N GLN A 62 10.15 -13.08 -9.14
CA GLN A 62 11.15 -13.29 -10.18
C GLN A 62 11.18 -12.12 -11.16
N LEU A 63 12.40 -11.64 -11.41
CA LEU A 63 12.75 -10.73 -12.50
C LEU A 63 13.22 -11.58 -13.67
N TRP A 64 12.43 -11.57 -14.74
CA TRP A 64 12.77 -12.23 -16.00
C TRP A 64 13.41 -11.22 -16.94
N MET A 65 14.60 -11.53 -17.44
CA MET A 65 15.38 -10.69 -18.35
C MET A 65 15.66 -11.46 -19.64
N GLN A 66 15.10 -10.99 -20.74
CA GLN A 66 15.28 -11.56 -22.07
C GLN A 66 16.24 -10.67 -22.87
N ASP A 67 17.49 -11.10 -23.01
CA ASP A 67 18.46 -10.43 -23.88
C ASP A 67 18.00 -10.52 -25.35
N ARG A 68 18.21 -9.45 -26.11
CA ARG A 68 17.85 -9.36 -27.55
C ARG A 68 18.50 -10.48 -28.39
N ASN A 69 19.67 -10.96 -27.99
CA ASN A 69 20.46 -11.97 -28.70
C ASN A 69 20.35 -13.37 -28.08
N ALA A 70 19.78 -13.51 -26.87
CA ALA A 70 19.63 -14.82 -26.23
C ALA A 70 18.34 -15.51 -26.68
N GLN A 71 18.36 -16.84 -26.79
CA GLN A 71 17.15 -17.61 -27.09
C GLN A 71 16.26 -17.87 -25.88
N GLN A 72 16.82 -17.78 -24.66
CA GLN A 72 16.12 -18.10 -23.42
C GLN A 72 16.23 -16.91 -22.45
N PRO A 73 15.16 -16.57 -21.73
CA PRO A 73 15.21 -15.53 -20.72
C PRO A 73 15.93 -16.05 -19.47
N MET A 74 16.65 -15.16 -18.80
CA MET A 74 17.21 -15.44 -17.48
C MET A 74 16.20 -15.03 -16.41
N ALA A 75 16.02 -15.88 -15.39
CA ALA A 75 15.16 -15.59 -14.25
C ALA A 75 16.01 -15.40 -13.00
N TYR A 76 15.79 -14.29 -12.30
CA TYR A 76 16.39 -14.00 -11.01
C TYR A 76 15.31 -13.89 -9.96
N TYR A 77 15.48 -14.55 -8.82
CA TYR A 77 14.77 -14.12 -7.62
C TYR A 77 15.31 -12.77 -7.20
N PHE A 78 14.43 -11.81 -6.90
CA PHE A 78 14.91 -10.50 -6.49
C PHE A 78 14.40 -10.11 -5.11
N ALA A 79 15.21 -9.34 -4.38
CA ALA A 79 14.84 -8.72 -3.12
C ALA A 79 15.25 -7.25 -3.16
N LEU A 80 14.26 -6.36 -3.10
CA LEU A 80 14.46 -4.91 -3.04
C LEU A 80 14.32 -4.39 -1.61
N SER A 81 15.24 -3.56 -1.13
CA SER A 81 15.15 -2.85 0.15
C SER A 81 15.75 -1.45 0.00
N GLY A 82 14.89 -0.43 -0.15
CA GLY A 82 15.31 0.95 -0.38
C GLY A 82 16.22 1.10 -1.61
N ASN A 83 17.50 1.42 -1.38
CA ASN A 83 18.53 1.56 -2.41
C ASN A 83 19.37 0.30 -2.63
N SER A 84 18.98 -0.85 -2.06
CA SER A 84 19.62 -2.13 -2.27
C SER A 84 18.72 -3.07 -3.07
N LEU A 85 19.27 -3.69 -4.11
CA LEU A 85 18.63 -4.70 -4.93
C LEU A 85 19.51 -5.95 -4.94
N THR A 86 18.99 -7.06 -4.48
CA THR A 86 19.67 -8.35 -4.58
C THR A 86 19.02 -9.18 -5.67
N LEU A 87 19.79 -9.67 -6.64
CA LEU A 87 19.35 -10.67 -7.61
C LEU A 87 20.02 -12.01 -7.29
N THR A 88 19.24 -13.08 -7.20
CA THR A 88 19.72 -14.45 -6.99
C THR A 88 19.34 -15.29 -8.20
N ASP A 89 20.32 -15.87 -8.88
CA ASP A 89 20.07 -16.72 -10.04
C ASP A 89 19.51 -18.10 -9.64
N GLN A 90 19.23 -18.95 -10.64
CA GLN A 90 18.69 -20.30 -10.41
C GLN A 90 19.69 -21.25 -9.72
N ASN A 91 20.98 -20.95 -9.74
CA ASN A 91 22.04 -21.71 -9.09
C ASN A 91 22.33 -21.21 -7.67
N GLY A 92 21.65 -20.16 -7.22
CA GLY A 92 21.85 -19.53 -5.91
C GLY A 92 22.96 -18.48 -5.88
N ALA A 93 23.54 -18.10 -7.03
CA ALA A 93 24.53 -17.03 -7.08
C ALA A 93 23.86 -15.67 -6.84
N VAL A 94 24.43 -14.88 -5.92
CA VAL A 94 23.85 -13.62 -5.46
C VAL A 94 24.62 -12.43 -6.04
N LEU A 95 23.88 -11.51 -6.67
CA LEU A 95 24.36 -10.25 -7.22
C LEU A 95 23.77 -9.09 -6.40
N PRO A 96 24.55 -8.51 -5.46
CA PRO A 96 24.12 -7.36 -4.66
C PRO A 96 24.34 -6.06 -5.43
N PHE A 97 23.26 -5.34 -5.73
CA PHE A 97 23.29 -4.03 -6.37
C PHE A 97 22.92 -2.92 -5.38
N VAL A 98 23.56 -1.77 -5.56
CA VAL A 98 23.20 -0.51 -4.90
C VAL A 98 22.74 0.48 -5.94
N ARG A 99 21.66 1.21 -5.66
CA ARG A 99 21.14 2.24 -6.57
C ARG A 99 22.19 3.32 -6.80
N VAL A 100 22.48 3.60 -8.06
CA VAL A 100 23.33 4.73 -8.46
C VAL A 100 22.47 5.98 -8.30
N SER A 101 22.73 6.76 -7.24
CA SER A 101 22.12 8.09 -7.12
C SER A 101 22.61 8.93 -8.29
N VAL A 102 21.69 9.56 -9.02
CA VAL A 102 22.04 10.55 -10.03
C VAL A 102 22.74 11.69 -9.29
N GLN A 103 24.07 11.75 -9.41
CA GLN A 103 24.90 12.80 -8.82
C GLN A 103 24.42 14.15 -9.36
N GLY A 104 23.59 14.84 -8.59
CA GLY A 104 22.96 16.10 -8.98
C GLY A 104 21.73 16.49 -8.16
N GLN A 105 21.03 15.52 -7.55
CA GLN A 105 20.00 15.79 -6.55
C GLN A 105 20.35 15.03 -5.27
N GLY A 106 20.91 15.76 -4.30
CA GLY A 106 21.23 15.23 -2.99
C GLY A 106 19.97 14.75 -2.27
N SER A 107 19.65 13.47 -2.42
CA SER A 107 18.81 12.80 -1.43
C SER A 107 19.66 12.65 -0.17
N PRO A 108 19.25 13.20 0.99
CA PRO A 108 20.01 13.03 2.23
C PRO A 108 20.19 11.54 2.49
N ALA A 109 21.45 11.13 2.67
CA ALA A 109 21.77 9.78 3.10
C ALA A 109 21.11 9.56 4.46
N MET A 110 20.06 8.74 4.49
CA MET A 110 19.41 8.35 5.74
C MET A 110 20.40 7.52 6.57
N PRO A 111 20.86 8.00 7.73
CA PRO A 111 21.73 7.22 8.60
C PRO A 111 20.94 6.01 9.12
N GLY A 112 21.41 4.78 8.87
CA GLY A 112 20.86 3.58 9.53
C GLY A 112 20.68 2.30 8.70
N MET A 113 20.82 2.32 7.37
CA MET A 113 20.42 1.18 6.52
C MET A 113 21.43 0.03 6.34
N ASN A 114 22.59 0.03 7.01
CA ASN A 114 23.60 -1.04 6.88
C ASN A 114 23.53 -2.14 7.96
N GLN A 115 22.45 -2.24 8.74
CA GLN A 115 22.30 -3.36 9.66
C GLN A 115 21.71 -4.55 8.93
N THR A 116 22.53 -5.58 8.72
CA THR A 116 22.04 -6.93 8.39
C THR A 116 20.98 -7.26 9.44
N PRO A 117 19.72 -7.56 9.05
CA PRO A 117 18.66 -7.76 10.02
C PRO A 117 19.05 -8.93 10.93
N VAL A 118 19.33 -8.62 12.20
CA VAL A 118 19.56 -9.62 13.23
C VAL A 118 18.30 -10.47 13.26
N GLN A 119 18.43 -11.78 13.04
CA GLN A 119 17.33 -12.71 13.19
C GLN A 119 16.94 -12.71 14.66
N SER A 120 15.97 -11.87 15.03
CA SER A 120 15.41 -11.86 16.38
C SER A 120 14.82 -13.25 16.63
N GLN A 121 15.34 -13.95 17.63
CA GLN A 121 14.75 -15.22 18.04
C GLN A 121 13.32 -14.95 18.49
N ILE A 122 12.36 -15.67 17.90
CA ILE A 122 10.95 -15.54 18.28
C ILE A 122 10.80 -16.04 19.72
N GLN A 123 10.40 -15.18 20.64
CA GLN A 123 10.28 -15.49 22.07
C GLN A 123 8.82 -15.68 22.51
N GLY A 124 8.62 -16.25 23.70
CA GLY A 124 7.31 -16.36 24.34
C GLY A 124 7.02 -17.74 24.92
N ALA A 125 5.88 -17.88 25.60
CA ALA A 125 5.43 -19.14 26.17
C ALA A 125 5.15 -20.19 25.07
N VAL A 126 5.44 -21.46 25.35
CA VAL A 126 5.11 -22.57 24.45
C VAL A 126 3.60 -22.78 24.44
N LEU A 127 2.98 -22.67 23.27
CA LEU A 127 1.55 -22.90 23.05
C LEU A 127 1.24 -24.35 22.70
N ALA A 128 2.11 -24.99 21.92
CA ALA A 128 2.00 -26.41 21.56
C ALA A 128 3.36 -27.00 21.19
N THR A 129 3.51 -28.31 21.36
CA THR A 129 4.70 -29.08 20.94
C THR A 129 4.24 -30.29 20.14
N VAL A 130 4.74 -30.43 18.90
CA VAL A 130 4.40 -31.52 17.98
C VAL A 130 5.66 -31.97 17.27
N ASN A 131 5.98 -33.26 17.30
CA ASN A 131 7.18 -33.82 16.64
C ASN A 131 8.49 -33.08 16.99
N GLY A 132 8.63 -32.62 18.24
CA GLY A 132 9.79 -31.85 18.71
C GLY A 132 9.84 -30.39 18.25
N LYS A 133 8.85 -29.91 17.48
CA LYS A 133 8.69 -28.51 17.10
C LYS A 133 7.81 -27.79 18.11
N GLN A 134 8.13 -26.53 18.40
CA GLN A 134 7.37 -25.70 19.35
C GLN A 134 6.69 -24.54 18.62
N LEU A 135 5.39 -24.39 18.82
CA LEU A 135 4.67 -23.17 18.52
C LEU A 135 4.73 -22.28 19.76
N LEU A 136 5.29 -21.08 19.63
CA LEU A 136 5.45 -20.13 20.73
C LEU A 136 4.41 -19.00 20.62
N GLU A 137 4.16 -18.28 21.71
CA GLU A 137 3.29 -17.10 21.69
C GLU A 137 3.76 -16.07 20.65
N GLY A 138 5.07 -15.82 20.53
CA GLY A 138 5.62 -14.92 19.49
C GLY A 138 5.25 -15.32 18.06
N HIS A 139 5.14 -16.63 17.77
CA HIS A 139 4.71 -17.11 16.45
C HIS A 139 3.24 -16.74 16.17
N PHE A 140 2.36 -16.92 17.15
CA PHE A 140 0.96 -16.50 17.04
C PHE A 140 0.85 -14.99 16.85
N GLN A 141 1.62 -14.23 17.63
CA GLN A 141 1.66 -12.77 17.55
C GLN A 141 2.10 -12.27 16.17
N ILE A 142 3.05 -12.92 15.50
CA ILE A 142 3.42 -12.60 14.10
C ILE A 142 2.21 -12.74 13.15
N GLY A 143 1.49 -13.87 13.23
CA GLY A 143 0.30 -14.09 12.40
C GLY A 143 -0.82 -13.10 12.70
N LEU A 144 -1.04 -12.80 13.98
CA LEU A 144 -1.98 -11.78 14.44
C LEU A 144 -1.63 -10.40 13.88
N GLY A 145 -0.34 -10.03 13.93
CA GLY A 145 0.16 -8.76 13.42
C GLY A 145 -0.11 -8.55 11.93
N LEU A 146 -0.05 -9.61 11.12
CA LEU A 146 -0.46 -9.55 9.71
C LEU A 146 -1.95 -9.24 9.57
N VAL A 147 -2.81 -9.91 10.33
CA VAL A 147 -4.27 -9.69 10.29
C VAL A 147 -4.59 -8.26 10.70
N GLU A 148 -4.03 -7.79 11.81
CA GLU A 148 -4.23 -6.43 12.32
C GLU A 148 -3.68 -5.37 11.36
N PHE A 149 -2.56 -5.65 10.69
CA PHE A 149 -2.03 -4.79 9.64
C PHE A 149 -3.02 -4.64 8.47
N ILE A 150 -3.59 -5.75 8.00
CA ILE A 150 -4.59 -5.72 6.93
C ILE A 150 -5.88 -5.05 7.40
N LEU A 151 -6.29 -5.23 8.65
CA LEU A 151 -7.45 -4.55 9.22
C LEU A 151 -7.23 -3.05 9.42
N GLY A 152 -6.00 -2.64 9.71
CA GLY A 152 -5.68 -1.27 10.15
C GLY A 152 -6.09 -1.00 11.60
N HIS A 153 -6.45 -2.03 12.37
CA HIS A 153 -6.78 -1.95 13.79
C HIS A 153 -6.61 -3.31 14.49
N LYS A 154 -6.62 -3.30 15.82
CA LYS A 154 -6.59 -4.51 16.65
C LYS A 154 -7.84 -5.36 16.47
N VAL A 155 -7.68 -6.68 16.40
CA VAL A 155 -8.83 -7.61 16.44
C VAL A 155 -9.43 -7.64 17.84
N THR A 156 -10.67 -8.09 17.95
CA THR A 156 -11.31 -8.24 19.26
C THR A 156 -10.71 -9.41 20.06
N PRO A 157 -10.83 -9.43 21.40
CA PRO A 157 -10.36 -10.55 22.21
C PRO A 157 -10.98 -11.91 21.83
N ALA A 158 -12.24 -11.89 21.38
CA ALA A 158 -12.94 -13.08 20.89
C ALA A 158 -12.28 -13.60 19.60
N GLU A 159 -12.05 -12.73 18.63
CA GLU A 159 -11.37 -13.08 17.37
C GLU A 159 -9.92 -13.53 17.57
N ASN A 160 -9.19 -12.88 18.48
CA ASN A 160 -7.86 -13.32 18.88
C ASN A 160 -7.90 -14.78 19.40
N SER A 161 -8.86 -15.09 20.26
CA SER A 161 -9.06 -16.45 20.79
C SER A 161 -9.43 -17.45 19.69
N GLU A 162 -10.30 -17.07 18.75
CA GLU A 162 -10.67 -17.90 17.59
C GLU A 162 -9.45 -18.19 16.70
N LEU A 163 -8.67 -17.16 16.36
CA LEU A 163 -7.45 -17.27 15.56
C LEU A 163 -6.41 -18.18 16.23
N LYS A 164 -6.19 -17.99 17.53
CA LYS A 164 -5.24 -18.82 18.31
C LYS A 164 -5.66 -20.28 18.32
N LYS A 165 -6.94 -20.56 18.55
CA LYS A 165 -7.48 -21.93 18.52
C LYS A 165 -7.30 -22.56 17.13
N GLN A 166 -7.59 -21.80 16.08
CA GLN A 166 -7.45 -22.27 14.69
C GLN A 166 -5.99 -22.58 14.34
N LEU A 167 -5.06 -21.70 14.72
CA LEU A 167 -3.63 -21.92 14.52
C LEU A 167 -3.12 -23.18 15.24
N LEU A 168 -3.60 -23.46 16.46
CA LEU A 168 -3.26 -24.69 17.19
C LEU A 168 -3.72 -25.95 16.47
N VAL A 169 -4.92 -25.92 15.85
CA VAL A 169 -5.41 -27.05 15.03
C VAL A 169 -4.49 -27.28 13.83
N GLU A 170 -4.13 -26.21 13.11
CA GLU A 170 -3.24 -26.29 11.95
C GLU A 170 -1.84 -26.78 12.31
N PHE A 171 -1.27 -26.26 13.40
CA PHE A 171 0.05 -26.65 13.87
C PHE A 171 0.11 -28.13 14.26
N ASN A 172 -0.94 -28.64 14.90
CA ASN A 172 -1.05 -30.08 15.22
C ASN A 172 -1.12 -30.97 13.97
N MET A 173 -1.59 -30.44 12.84
CA MET A 173 -1.65 -31.19 11.58
C MET A 173 -0.37 -31.08 10.76
N GLN A 174 0.25 -29.90 10.70
CA GLN A 174 1.38 -29.60 9.81
C GLN A 174 2.38 -28.62 10.46
N PRO A 175 3.15 -29.04 11.48
CA PRO A 175 3.95 -28.12 12.29
C PRO A 175 5.05 -27.41 11.50
N ASP A 176 5.77 -28.13 10.62
CA ASP A 176 6.84 -27.52 9.82
C ASP A 176 6.32 -26.47 8.83
N TYR A 177 5.20 -26.77 8.16
CA TYR A 177 4.58 -25.83 7.22
C TYR A 177 4.14 -24.55 7.94
N VAL A 178 3.45 -24.67 9.07
CA VAL A 178 3.00 -23.50 9.85
C VAL A 178 4.18 -22.62 10.29
N LEU A 179 5.26 -23.21 10.84
CA LEU A 179 6.43 -22.43 11.26
C LEU A 179 7.16 -21.77 10.09
N GLN A 180 7.26 -22.45 8.95
CA GLN A 180 7.82 -21.87 7.73
C GLN A 180 7.01 -20.65 7.29
N GLN A 181 5.68 -20.76 7.28
CA GLN A 181 4.82 -19.66 6.88
C GLN A 181 4.89 -18.47 7.84
N LEU A 182 4.87 -18.71 9.15
CA LEU A 182 5.00 -17.64 10.15
C LEU A 182 6.37 -16.93 10.06
N THR A 183 7.44 -17.67 9.74
CA THR A 183 8.75 -17.09 9.45
C THR A 183 8.71 -16.19 8.21
N GLY A 184 8.04 -16.64 7.14
CA GLY A 184 7.85 -15.85 5.92
C GLY A 184 7.02 -14.58 6.15
N ILE A 185 5.99 -14.67 6.99
CA ILE A 185 5.21 -13.50 7.44
C ILE A 185 6.11 -12.53 8.20
N ASP A 186 6.87 -13.01 9.18
CA ASP A 186 7.75 -12.14 9.99
C ASP A 186 8.72 -11.35 9.10
N GLN A 187 9.39 -12.03 8.16
CA GLN A 187 10.28 -11.37 7.20
C GLN A 187 9.55 -10.33 6.34
N SER A 188 8.36 -10.66 5.85
CA SER A 188 7.54 -9.76 5.04
C SER A 188 7.09 -8.54 5.84
N MET A 189 6.67 -8.72 7.10
CA MET A 189 6.25 -7.65 7.99
C MET A 189 7.43 -6.76 8.41
N ARG A 190 8.61 -7.31 8.68
CA ARG A 190 9.83 -6.53 8.93
C ARG A 190 10.18 -5.65 7.74
N LYS A 191 10.11 -6.21 6.53
CA LYS A 191 10.32 -5.46 5.29
C LYS A 191 9.28 -4.37 5.09
N LEU A 192 8.01 -4.69 5.31
CA LEU A 192 6.93 -3.73 5.20
C LEU A 192 7.10 -2.55 6.17
N ARG A 193 7.62 -2.80 7.37
CA ARG A 193 7.92 -1.76 8.36
C ARG A 193 9.07 -0.83 7.97
N THR A 194 9.89 -1.18 6.98
CA THR A 194 10.89 -0.23 6.46
C THR A 194 10.29 0.81 5.52
N LEU A 195 9.05 0.61 5.06
CA LEU A 195 8.31 1.58 4.29
C LEU A 195 7.78 2.66 5.24
N THR A 196 7.94 3.94 4.91
CA THR A 196 7.38 5.04 5.72
C THR A 196 6.18 5.70 5.03
N ASP A 197 6.17 5.69 3.69
CA ASP A 197 5.13 6.29 2.86
C ASP A 197 3.80 5.51 2.95
N PRO A 198 2.70 6.13 3.38
CA PRO A 198 1.39 5.48 3.49
C PRO A 198 0.85 4.95 2.15
N LEU A 199 1.25 5.50 1.00
CA LEU A 199 0.82 4.98 -0.30
C LEU A 199 1.50 3.65 -0.62
N GLN A 200 2.79 3.52 -0.30
CA GLN A 200 3.53 2.26 -0.46
C GLN A 200 3.00 1.19 0.50
N ILE A 201 2.79 1.57 1.77
CA ILE A 201 2.21 0.69 2.78
C ILE A 201 0.78 0.28 2.39
N GLY A 202 -0.04 1.23 1.93
CA GLY A 202 -1.40 0.99 1.45
C GLY A 202 -1.42 0.02 0.27
N THR A 203 -0.54 0.22 -0.71
CA THR A 203 -0.42 -0.71 -1.83
C THR A 203 -0.02 -2.11 -1.36
N ALA A 204 0.90 -2.23 -0.41
CA ALA A 204 1.34 -3.54 0.09
C ALA A 204 0.22 -4.24 0.88
N ARG A 205 -0.51 -3.48 1.70
CA ARG A 205 -1.73 -3.94 2.37
C ARG A 205 -2.77 -4.45 1.36
N GLN A 206 -2.97 -3.71 0.28
CA GLN A 206 -3.93 -4.06 -0.76
C GLN A 206 -3.54 -5.32 -1.51
N GLN A 207 -2.27 -5.53 -1.83
CA GLN A 207 -1.83 -6.76 -2.46
C GLN A 207 -2.07 -7.98 -1.57
N LEU A 208 -1.79 -7.86 -0.27
CA LEU A 208 -2.06 -8.93 0.69
C LEU A 208 -3.57 -9.24 0.77
N TYR A 209 -4.40 -8.20 0.91
CA TYR A 209 -5.85 -8.39 0.98
C TYR A 209 -6.43 -8.92 -0.34
N ALA A 210 -5.99 -8.39 -1.47
CA ALA A 210 -6.41 -8.85 -2.80
C ALA A 210 -6.05 -10.31 -3.04
N ALA A 211 -4.85 -10.74 -2.65
CA ALA A 211 -4.46 -12.13 -2.79
C ALA A 211 -5.35 -13.07 -1.96
N PHE A 212 -5.72 -12.69 -0.74
CA PHE A 212 -6.68 -13.43 0.07
C PHE A 212 -8.10 -13.45 -0.53
N TYR A 213 -8.59 -12.28 -0.95
CA TYR A 213 -9.93 -12.15 -1.51
C TYR A 213 -10.08 -12.91 -2.82
N LEU A 214 -9.17 -12.68 -3.79
CA LEU A 214 -9.20 -13.35 -5.09
C LEU A 214 -9.03 -14.87 -4.97
N GLY A 215 -8.18 -15.33 -4.03
CA GLY A 215 -8.00 -16.76 -3.76
C GLY A 215 -9.23 -17.45 -3.17
N THR A 216 -10.20 -16.69 -2.64
CA THR A 216 -11.37 -17.24 -1.93
C THR A 216 -12.72 -16.73 -2.42
N ILE A 217 -12.75 -15.92 -3.49
CA ILE A 217 -13.98 -15.32 -4.01
C ILE A 217 -15.02 -16.36 -4.43
N GLN A 218 -14.58 -17.55 -4.86
CA GLN A 218 -15.45 -18.67 -5.26
C GLN A 218 -15.86 -19.58 -4.08
N MET A 219 -15.28 -19.38 -2.89
CA MET A 219 -15.58 -20.19 -1.71
C MET A 219 -16.81 -19.61 -0.98
N GLN A 220 -17.66 -20.49 -0.46
CA GLN A 220 -18.73 -20.07 0.44
C GLN A 220 -18.14 -19.57 1.76
N GLU A 221 -18.77 -18.60 2.41
CA GLU A 221 -18.18 -17.91 3.58
C GLU A 221 -17.72 -18.86 4.69
N HIS A 222 -18.52 -19.88 5.02
CA HIS A 222 -18.19 -20.88 6.05
C HIS A 222 -17.05 -21.84 5.65
N GLN A 223 -16.65 -21.86 4.37
CA GLN A 223 -15.55 -22.66 3.85
C GLN A 223 -14.24 -21.85 3.77
N LYS A 224 -14.31 -20.53 3.87
CA LYS A 224 -13.13 -19.67 3.84
C LYS A 224 -12.27 -19.88 5.09
N PRO A 225 -10.94 -19.73 5.01
CA PRO A 225 -10.07 -19.66 6.18
C PRO A 225 -10.56 -18.61 7.19
N LEU A 226 -10.41 -18.89 8.49
CA LEU A 226 -10.91 -18.01 9.56
C LEU A 226 -10.39 -16.56 9.45
N ILE A 227 -9.12 -16.37 9.08
CA ILE A 227 -8.56 -15.04 8.82
C ILE A 227 -9.41 -14.28 7.81
N ILE A 228 -9.78 -14.93 6.70
CA ILE A 228 -10.54 -14.29 5.63
C ILE A 228 -11.97 -14.01 6.07
N GLN A 229 -12.56 -14.90 6.86
CA GLN A 229 -13.87 -14.63 7.47
C GLN A 229 -13.82 -13.38 8.35
N ILE A 230 -12.78 -13.24 9.18
CA ILE A 230 -12.57 -12.05 10.01
C ILE A 230 -12.40 -10.81 9.12
N LEU A 231 -11.54 -10.85 8.11
CA LEU A 231 -11.34 -9.73 7.18
C LEU A 231 -12.66 -9.30 6.50
N ASN A 232 -13.51 -10.25 6.08
CA ASN A 232 -14.80 -9.96 5.45
C ASN A 232 -15.84 -9.35 6.41
N ARG A 233 -15.67 -9.50 7.74
CA ARG A 233 -16.52 -8.80 8.73
C ARG A 233 -16.24 -7.29 8.74
N TYR A 234 -15.01 -6.90 8.41
CA TYR A 234 -14.55 -5.51 8.49
C TYR A 234 -14.48 -4.80 7.14
N PHE A 235 -14.30 -5.55 6.06
CA PHE A 235 -14.22 -5.01 4.69
C PHE A 235 -15.36 -5.52 3.83
N LYS A 236 -16.10 -4.58 3.27
CA LYS A 236 -16.97 -4.84 2.13
C LYS A 236 -16.22 -4.50 0.85
N VAL A 237 -15.98 -5.50 0.02
CA VAL A 237 -15.43 -5.28 -1.33
C VAL A 237 -16.45 -4.58 -2.21
N LEU A 238 -16.06 -3.45 -2.77
CA LEU A 238 -16.87 -2.63 -3.67
C LEU A 238 -16.53 -2.92 -5.14
N ALA A 239 -15.24 -2.98 -5.47
CA ALA A 239 -14.75 -3.25 -6.82
C ALA A 239 -13.43 -4.01 -6.79
N VAL A 240 -13.08 -4.66 -7.90
CA VAL A 240 -11.89 -5.50 -8.03
C VAL A 240 -11.22 -5.21 -9.37
N ASP A 241 -9.91 -4.98 -9.34
CA ASP A 241 -9.05 -4.99 -10.52
C ASP A 241 -8.16 -6.24 -10.44
N GLN A 242 -8.58 -7.30 -11.13
CA GLN A 242 -7.87 -8.58 -11.12
C GLN A 242 -6.50 -8.49 -11.80
N ALA A 243 -6.36 -7.66 -12.83
CA ALA A 243 -5.12 -7.53 -13.59
C ALA A 243 -3.99 -6.94 -12.74
N ASN A 244 -4.35 -5.98 -11.87
CA ASN A 244 -3.40 -5.30 -10.99
C ASN A 244 -3.43 -5.78 -9.54
N GLN A 245 -4.27 -6.77 -9.22
CA GLN A 245 -4.47 -7.30 -7.87
C GLN A 245 -4.83 -6.20 -6.85
N LEU A 246 -5.80 -5.35 -7.21
CA LEU A 246 -6.32 -4.30 -6.33
C LEU A 246 -7.78 -4.59 -5.98
N VAL A 247 -8.14 -4.34 -4.73
CA VAL A 247 -9.51 -4.49 -4.24
C VAL A 247 -9.92 -3.18 -3.58
N LEU A 248 -10.94 -2.53 -4.14
CA LEU A 248 -11.52 -1.35 -3.51
C LEU A 248 -12.44 -1.80 -2.38
N THR A 249 -12.12 -1.44 -1.13
CA THR A 249 -12.99 -1.68 0.02
C THR A 249 -13.83 -0.46 0.37
N ASP A 250 -14.92 -0.68 1.10
CA ASP A 250 -15.72 0.40 1.68
C ASP A 250 -14.93 1.29 2.63
N LYS A 251 -13.97 0.73 3.38
CA LYS A 251 -13.07 1.49 4.26
C LYS A 251 -12.14 2.40 3.48
N ASP A 252 -11.55 1.93 2.39
CA ASP A 252 -10.65 2.74 1.58
C ASP A 252 -11.40 3.85 0.84
N ALA A 253 -12.56 3.52 0.29
CA ALA A 253 -13.43 4.50 -0.36
C ALA A 253 -13.94 5.57 0.62
N ALA A 254 -14.30 5.19 1.85
CA ALA A 254 -14.70 6.13 2.91
C ALA A 254 -13.52 6.99 3.38
N GLY A 255 -12.33 6.40 3.55
CA GLY A 255 -11.12 7.13 3.87
C GLY A 255 -10.78 8.17 2.81
N MET A 256 -10.87 7.79 1.54
CA MET A 256 -10.64 8.70 0.43
C MET A 256 -11.66 9.84 0.40
N LEU A 257 -12.94 9.55 0.63
CA LEU A 257 -13.98 10.56 0.73
C LEU A 257 -13.70 11.57 1.86
N ASN A 258 -13.28 11.10 3.03
CA ASN A 258 -12.91 11.98 4.14
C ASN A 258 -11.70 12.86 3.80
N TYR A 259 -10.68 12.28 3.17
CA TYR A 259 -9.51 13.00 2.71
C TYR A 259 -9.87 14.11 1.72
N LEU A 260 -10.65 13.81 0.68
CA LEU A 260 -11.11 14.80 -0.28
C LEU A 260 -11.97 15.89 0.37
N THR A 261 -12.82 15.53 1.34
CA THR A 261 -13.66 16.50 2.07
C THR A 261 -12.81 17.47 2.87
N PHE A 262 -11.76 16.95 3.52
CA PHE A 262 -10.77 17.74 4.24
C PHE A 262 -10.03 18.69 3.30
N LEU A 263 -9.56 18.21 2.14
CA LEU A 263 -8.93 19.06 1.13
C LEU A 263 -9.86 20.18 0.66
N SER A 264 -11.13 19.86 0.43
CA SER A 264 -12.15 20.84 0.04
C SER A 264 -12.36 21.91 1.12
N HIS A 265 -12.33 21.52 2.41
CA HIS A 265 -12.37 22.46 3.52
C HIS A 265 -11.14 23.38 3.54
N CYS A 266 -9.93 22.86 3.35
CA CYS A 266 -8.71 23.66 3.26
C CYS A 266 -8.74 24.67 2.09
N GLN A 267 -9.45 24.34 1.01
CA GLN A 267 -9.63 25.22 -0.16
C GLN A 267 -10.76 26.26 0.03
N GLY A 268 -11.39 26.32 1.22
CA GLY A 268 -12.49 27.24 1.48
C GLY A 268 -13.82 26.83 0.82
N GLN A 269 -13.93 25.58 0.36
CA GLN A 269 -15.15 25.01 -0.22
C GLN A 269 -15.62 23.80 0.61
N PRO A 270 -16.05 23.99 1.86
CA PRO A 270 -16.46 22.87 2.70
C PRO A 270 -17.65 22.14 2.07
N VAL A 271 -17.53 20.80 1.98
CA VAL A 271 -18.62 19.94 1.51
C VAL A 271 -19.39 19.41 2.71
N GLN A 272 -20.72 19.55 2.67
CA GLN A 272 -21.57 18.96 3.71
C GLN A 272 -21.71 17.46 3.48
N MET A 273 -21.10 16.65 4.35
CA MET A 273 -21.15 15.20 4.24
C MET A 273 -22.50 14.65 4.73
N THR A 274 -23.46 14.47 3.81
CA THR A 274 -24.73 13.77 4.11
C THR A 274 -24.63 12.27 3.80
N PRO A 275 -25.42 11.40 4.46
CA PRO A 275 -25.42 9.97 4.14
C PRO A 275 -25.75 9.66 2.67
N ALA A 276 -26.67 10.43 2.07
CA ALA A 276 -27.02 10.29 0.66
C ALA A 276 -25.85 10.68 -0.27
N TYR A 277 -25.13 11.75 0.08
CA TYR A 277 -23.93 12.17 -0.65
C TYR A 277 -22.86 11.08 -0.60
N GLN A 278 -22.53 10.60 0.60
CA GLN A 278 -21.57 9.52 0.81
C GLN A 278 -21.94 8.27 -0.02
N GLN A 279 -23.18 7.82 0.04
CA GLN A 279 -23.63 6.66 -0.73
C GLN A 279 -23.48 6.90 -2.24
N SER A 280 -23.86 8.08 -2.75
CA SER A 280 -23.75 8.41 -4.16
C SER A 280 -22.29 8.46 -4.63
N PHE A 281 -21.39 8.98 -3.80
CA PHE A 281 -19.96 9.05 -4.07
C PHE A 281 -19.35 7.64 -4.12
N LEU A 282 -19.67 6.79 -3.14
CA LEU A 282 -19.20 5.40 -3.12
C LEU A 282 -19.68 4.63 -4.35
N GLN A 283 -20.94 4.81 -4.76
CA GLN A 283 -21.49 4.17 -5.96
C GLN A 283 -20.74 4.61 -7.23
N GLU A 284 -20.50 5.91 -7.39
CA GLU A 284 -19.81 6.44 -8.56
C GLU A 284 -18.34 6.01 -8.60
N MET A 285 -17.64 6.09 -7.46
CA MET A 285 -16.25 5.60 -7.35
C MET A 285 -16.18 4.11 -7.72
N THR A 286 -17.13 3.30 -7.25
CA THR A 286 -17.21 1.87 -7.58
C THR A 286 -17.43 1.65 -9.08
N GLN A 287 -18.35 2.41 -9.70
CA GLN A 287 -18.66 2.30 -11.12
C GLN A 287 -17.48 2.75 -12.01
N GLN A 288 -16.76 3.79 -11.61
CA GLN A 288 -15.62 4.32 -12.36
C GLN A 288 -14.33 3.53 -12.12
N PHE A 289 -14.21 2.81 -11.00
CA PHE A 289 -13.00 2.10 -10.59
C PHE A 289 -12.35 1.27 -11.71
N PRO A 290 -13.06 0.46 -12.51
CA PRO A 290 -12.44 -0.32 -13.59
C PRO A 290 -11.73 0.53 -14.64
N SER A 291 -12.26 1.72 -14.93
CA SER A 291 -11.75 2.65 -15.96
C SER A 291 -10.66 3.60 -15.47
N MET A 292 -10.42 3.66 -14.16
CA MET A 292 -9.37 4.51 -13.58
C MET A 292 -7.97 4.02 -13.97
N SER A 293 -7.01 4.95 -14.00
CA SER A 293 -5.60 4.60 -14.17
C SER A 293 -5.10 3.75 -12.98
N LEU A 294 -4.02 2.99 -13.18
CA LEU A 294 -3.42 2.21 -12.09
C LEU A 294 -3.04 3.09 -10.89
N GLU A 295 -2.47 4.27 -11.16
CA GLU A 295 -2.09 5.23 -10.13
C GLU A 295 -3.29 5.71 -9.31
N GLN A 296 -4.40 6.07 -9.96
CA GLN A 296 -5.64 6.45 -9.27
C GLN A 296 -6.19 5.31 -8.42
N LYS A 297 -6.19 4.08 -8.95
CA LYS A 297 -6.63 2.89 -8.20
C LYS A 297 -5.77 2.67 -6.95
N GLN A 298 -4.46 2.79 -7.05
CA GLN A 298 -3.54 2.64 -5.91
C GLN A 298 -3.78 3.69 -4.83
N ILE A 299 -3.98 4.96 -5.23
CA ILE A 299 -4.26 6.06 -4.29
C ILE A 299 -5.60 5.82 -3.57
N ILE A 300 -6.66 5.49 -4.32
CA ILE A 300 -7.99 5.26 -3.74
C ILE A 300 -8.00 4.03 -2.83
N CYS A 301 -7.37 2.92 -3.24
CA CYS A 301 -7.26 1.73 -2.39
C CYS A 301 -6.33 1.94 -1.17
N SER A 302 -5.61 3.07 -1.10
CA SER A 302 -4.82 3.48 0.07
C SER A 302 -5.53 4.57 0.89
N GLY A 303 -6.76 4.96 0.51
CA GLY A 303 -7.46 6.11 1.07
C GLY A 303 -7.66 6.05 2.59
N SER A 304 -7.85 4.87 3.17
CA SER A 304 -7.98 4.72 4.62
C SER A 304 -6.68 5.05 5.37
N LEU A 305 -5.52 4.68 4.83
CA LEU A 305 -4.21 4.98 5.43
C LEU A 305 -3.84 6.45 5.26
N ILE A 306 -4.05 6.98 4.05
CA ILE A 306 -3.79 8.40 3.74
C ILE A 306 -4.63 9.29 4.67
N TRP A 307 -5.92 8.98 4.80
CA TRP A 307 -6.80 9.72 5.72
C TRP A 307 -6.33 9.60 7.17
N LYS A 308 -6.00 8.39 7.64
CA LYS A 308 -5.56 8.20 9.03
C LYS A 308 -4.31 9.02 9.36
N LEU A 309 -3.34 9.07 8.45
CA LEU A 309 -2.14 9.89 8.59
C LEU A 309 -2.48 11.38 8.63
N MET A 310 -3.31 11.85 7.69
CA MET A 310 -3.70 13.26 7.62
C MET A 310 -4.47 13.68 8.87
N GLU A 311 -5.51 12.93 9.25
CA GLU A 311 -6.33 13.19 10.43
C GLU A 311 -5.50 13.24 11.72
N THR A 312 -4.58 12.27 11.89
CA THR A 312 -3.75 12.22 13.09
C THR A 312 -2.79 13.40 13.17
N ASN A 313 -2.15 13.77 12.05
CA ASN A 313 -1.27 14.95 12.01
C ASN A 313 -2.07 16.24 12.23
N TRP A 314 -3.19 16.42 11.54
CA TRP A 314 -4.05 17.59 11.67
C TRP A 314 -4.52 17.82 13.11
N ASN A 315 -4.92 16.76 13.81
CA ASN A 315 -5.35 16.82 15.21
C ASN A 315 -4.21 17.11 16.20
N LYS A 316 -2.96 16.86 15.81
CA LYS A 316 -1.76 17.21 16.62
C LYS A 316 -1.26 18.63 16.35
N MET A 317 -1.61 19.22 15.20
CA MET A 317 -1.19 20.58 14.83
C MET A 317 -1.90 21.64 15.70
N THR A 318 -1.16 22.67 16.07
CA THR A 318 -1.72 23.90 16.65
C THR A 318 -2.55 24.68 15.63
N PRO A 319 -3.46 25.58 16.05
CA PRO A 319 -4.22 26.41 15.12
C PRO A 319 -3.34 27.22 14.15
N ALA A 320 -2.16 27.68 14.59
CA ALA A 320 -1.21 28.39 13.73
C ALA A 320 -0.61 27.47 12.66
N GLN A 321 -0.24 26.23 13.02
CA GLN A 321 0.25 25.23 12.07
C GLN A 321 -0.84 24.81 11.08
N GLN A 322 -2.10 24.68 11.52
CA GLN A 322 -3.23 24.41 10.64
C GLN A 322 -3.45 25.53 9.61
N GLN A 323 -3.34 26.80 10.03
CA GLN A 323 -3.39 27.95 9.11
C GLN A 323 -2.24 27.93 8.11
N GLN A 324 -1.02 27.62 8.56
CA GLN A 324 0.15 27.48 7.69
C GLN A 324 -0.03 26.33 6.68
N PHE A 325 -0.53 25.17 7.13
CA PHE A 325 -0.84 24.04 6.26
C PHE A 325 -1.81 24.44 5.16
N VAL A 326 -2.92 25.10 5.52
CA VAL A 326 -3.92 25.59 4.57
C VAL A 326 -3.31 26.58 3.56
N ALA A 327 -2.50 27.53 4.04
CA ALA A 327 -1.82 28.50 3.17
C ALA A 327 -0.86 27.82 2.18
N SER A 328 -0.02 26.88 2.65
CA SER A 328 0.91 26.13 1.79
C SER A 328 0.18 25.27 0.77
N MET A 329 -0.89 24.60 1.20
CA MET A 329 -1.72 23.77 0.35
C MET A 329 -2.40 24.59 -0.76
N ASN A 330 -2.96 25.76 -0.44
CA ASN A 330 -3.53 26.67 -1.44
C ASN A 330 -2.48 27.24 -2.40
N ALA A 331 -1.27 27.55 -1.92
CA ALA A 331 -0.18 28.05 -2.75
C ALA A 331 0.30 27.00 -3.77
N GLN A 332 0.44 25.73 -3.36
CA GLN A 332 0.94 24.66 -4.21
C GLN A 332 -0.13 24.09 -5.14
N MET A 333 -1.35 23.84 -4.64
CA MET A 333 -2.42 23.25 -5.46
C MET A 333 -3.13 24.27 -6.34
N GLY A 334 -3.22 25.53 -5.91
CA GLY A 334 -3.87 26.60 -6.69
C GLY A 334 -3.20 26.81 -8.05
N GLN A 335 -1.88 26.64 -8.14
CA GLN A 335 -1.16 26.76 -9.41
C GLN A 335 -1.52 25.66 -10.42
N GLN A 336 -1.82 24.44 -9.96
CA GLN A 336 -2.17 23.33 -10.86
C GLN A 336 -3.60 23.49 -11.42
N LEU A 337 -4.57 23.86 -10.57
CA LEU A 337 -5.97 23.97 -10.98
C LEU A 337 -6.27 25.17 -11.89
N TYR A 338 -5.59 26.31 -11.70
CA TYR A 338 -5.79 27.50 -12.54
C TYR A 338 -5.41 27.28 -14.01
N SER A 339 -4.52 26.33 -14.31
CA SER A 339 -4.10 26.04 -15.68
C SER A 339 -5.15 25.29 -16.51
N GLN A 340 -6.05 24.51 -15.89
CA GLN A 340 -7.05 23.71 -16.59
C GLN A 340 -8.40 24.41 -16.76
N ASN A 341 -8.79 25.31 -15.84
CA ASN A 341 -10.15 25.83 -15.79
C ASN A 341 -10.42 27.13 -16.58
N GLN A 342 -9.41 27.71 -17.26
CA GLN A 342 -9.64 28.90 -18.10
C GLN A 342 -10.52 28.65 -19.34
N ASN A 343 -10.79 27.39 -19.70
CA ASN A 343 -11.63 27.06 -20.87
C ASN A 343 -13.11 26.78 -20.55
N GLN A 344 -13.56 26.89 -19.29
CA GLN A 344 -14.97 26.62 -18.91
C GLN A 344 -15.67 27.74 -18.13
N ALA A 345 -15.07 28.91 -17.99
CA ALA A 345 -15.67 30.07 -17.31
C ALA A 345 -16.61 30.87 -18.23
N GLY A 346 -17.78 30.31 -18.55
CA GLY A 346 -18.81 30.95 -19.38
C GLY A 346 -20.25 30.83 -18.86
N GLY A 347 -20.45 30.54 -17.57
CA GLY A 347 -21.78 30.33 -16.97
C GLY A 347 -22.15 31.41 -15.94
N SER A 348 -23.24 32.15 -16.20
CA SER A 348 -23.76 33.23 -15.34
C SER A 348 -24.29 32.75 -13.97
N PRO A 349 -24.20 33.58 -12.91
CA PRO A 349 -24.75 33.26 -11.59
C PRO A 349 -26.27 33.52 -11.55
N TYR A 350 -27.07 32.47 -11.38
CA TYR A 350 -28.48 32.59 -11.03
C TYR A 350 -28.66 32.44 -9.53
N SER A 351 -29.19 33.48 -8.89
CA SER A 351 -29.73 33.44 -7.54
C SER A 351 -31.23 33.20 -7.61
N GLN A 352 -31.77 32.23 -6.88
CA GLN A 352 -33.15 32.33 -6.40
C GLN A 352 -33.45 31.38 -5.23
N SER A 353 -34.18 31.98 -4.28
CA SER A 353 -34.60 31.47 -2.98
C SER A 353 -35.99 30.84 -3.09
N GLY A 354 -36.22 29.69 -2.44
CA GLY A 354 -37.54 29.07 -2.34
C GLY A 354 -37.50 27.65 -1.76
N SER A 355 -38.27 27.41 -0.70
CA SER A 355 -38.19 26.29 0.23
C SER A 355 -38.81 24.96 -0.26
N ASN A 356 -37.98 24.12 -0.87
CA ASN A 356 -38.12 22.66 -1.01
C ASN A 356 -36.76 22.19 -1.52
N LYS A 357 -35.88 21.60 -0.67
CA LYS A 357 -34.42 21.40 -0.93
C LYS A 357 -33.99 22.19 -2.16
N SER A 358 -33.86 23.50 -1.99
CA SER A 358 -33.92 24.46 -3.10
C SER A 358 -33.03 23.98 -4.22
N MET A 359 -33.44 24.17 -5.47
CA MET A 359 -32.60 23.85 -6.65
C MET A 359 -31.14 24.32 -6.46
N ALA A 360 -30.94 25.42 -5.72
CA ALA A 360 -29.65 25.90 -5.26
C ALA A 360 -28.85 24.91 -4.38
N GLN A 361 -29.46 24.20 -3.42
CA GLN A 361 -28.79 23.16 -2.63
C GLN A 361 -28.41 21.96 -3.50
N MET A 362 -29.29 21.52 -4.40
CA MET A 362 -28.97 20.42 -5.33
C MET A 362 -27.83 20.83 -6.28
N GLN A 363 -27.80 22.08 -6.72
CA GLN A 363 -26.73 22.62 -7.55
C GLN A 363 -25.41 22.78 -6.77
N ALA A 364 -25.47 23.19 -5.49
CA ALA A 364 -24.30 23.23 -4.62
C ALA A 364 -23.73 21.83 -4.39
N ASP A 365 -24.58 20.83 -4.10
CA ASP A 365 -24.17 19.43 -3.93
C ASP A 365 -23.57 18.88 -5.24
N PHE A 366 -24.17 19.20 -6.39
CA PHE A 366 -23.65 18.80 -7.70
C PHE A 366 -22.28 19.43 -8.00
N ASN A 367 -22.12 20.73 -7.73
CA ASN A 367 -20.86 21.44 -7.94
C ASN A 367 -19.76 20.90 -7.01
N ALA A 368 -20.08 20.66 -5.74
CA ALA A 368 -19.18 20.05 -4.78
C ALA A 368 -18.75 18.65 -5.24
N LYS A 369 -19.70 17.85 -5.73
CA LYS A 369 -19.45 16.51 -6.27
C LYS A 369 -18.52 16.54 -7.47
N GLN A 370 -18.81 17.38 -8.46
CA GLN A 370 -17.97 17.56 -9.64
C GLN A 370 -16.56 17.99 -9.23
N ASN A 371 -16.44 18.94 -8.29
CA ASN A 371 -15.13 19.36 -7.81
C ASN A 371 -14.36 18.21 -7.15
N MET A 372 -15.00 17.40 -6.28
CA MET A 372 -14.33 16.24 -5.66
C MET A 372 -13.92 15.17 -6.68
N LEU A 373 -14.73 14.94 -7.73
CA LEU A 373 -14.37 14.03 -8.81
C LEU A 373 -13.20 14.57 -9.64
N THR A 374 -13.18 15.87 -9.94
CA THR A 374 -12.06 16.52 -10.60
C THR A 374 -10.80 16.44 -9.73
N MET A 375 -10.91 16.67 -8.41
CA MET A 375 -9.80 16.45 -7.49
C MET A 375 -9.32 15.01 -7.55
N MET A 376 -10.22 14.03 -7.52
CA MET A 376 -9.86 12.61 -7.59
C MET A 376 -9.21 12.24 -8.93
N GLN A 377 -9.66 12.82 -10.04
CA GLN A 377 -9.06 12.62 -11.36
C GLN A 377 -7.65 13.21 -11.44
N ASN A 378 -7.47 14.38 -10.81
CA ASN A 378 -6.19 15.09 -10.75
C ASN A 378 -5.26 14.57 -9.65
N MET A 379 -5.79 13.81 -8.68
CA MET A 379 -5.01 13.15 -7.65
C MET A 379 -4.08 12.14 -8.31
N ASN A 380 -2.81 12.48 -8.24
CA ASN A 380 -1.70 11.62 -8.59
C ASN A 380 -0.76 11.53 -7.38
N THR A 381 0.29 10.75 -7.54
CA THR A 381 1.36 10.58 -6.55
C THR A 381 2.01 11.91 -6.16
N GLN A 382 2.02 12.91 -7.06
CA GLN A 382 2.55 14.24 -6.79
C GLN A 382 1.68 15.00 -5.77
N TYR A 383 0.35 14.94 -5.86
CA TYR A 383 -0.54 15.55 -4.86
C TYR A 383 -0.31 14.95 -3.46
N HIS A 384 -0.20 13.62 -3.39
CA HIS A 384 0.12 12.92 -2.15
C HIS A 384 1.47 13.36 -1.57
N ALA A 385 2.53 13.34 -2.39
CA ALA A 385 3.87 13.77 -1.98
C ALA A 385 3.90 15.24 -1.53
N THR A 386 3.19 16.13 -2.22
CA THR A 386 3.01 17.52 -1.81
C THR A 386 2.36 17.61 -0.43
N SER A 387 1.31 16.84 -0.17
CA SER A 387 0.65 16.84 1.15
C SER A 387 1.56 16.36 2.28
N LEU A 388 2.39 15.32 2.04
CA LEU A 388 3.38 14.84 3.00
C LEU A 388 4.46 15.89 3.27
N ASN A 389 4.99 16.53 2.21
CA ASN A 389 5.98 17.59 2.35
C ASN A 389 5.44 18.76 3.18
N ILE A 390 4.17 19.15 3.01
CA ILE A 390 3.56 20.19 3.83
C ILE A 390 3.47 19.72 5.29
N ILE A 391 2.98 18.50 5.55
CA ILE A 391 2.88 17.93 6.90
C ILE A 391 4.23 18.01 7.62
N GLU A 392 5.30 17.56 6.98
CA GLU A 392 6.64 17.56 7.57
C GLU A 392 7.15 18.98 7.82
N ASN A 393 6.93 19.91 6.88
CA ASN A 393 7.35 21.31 7.03
C ASN A 393 6.62 22.06 8.15
N VAL A 394 5.40 21.64 8.52
CA VAL A 394 4.65 22.23 9.64
C VAL A 394 4.90 21.50 10.96
N GLY A 395 5.81 20.52 11.01
CA GLY A 395 6.21 19.78 12.21
C GLY A 395 5.39 18.53 12.50
N GLY A 396 4.64 18.02 11.52
CA GLY A 396 4.05 16.69 11.56
C GLY A 396 5.02 15.61 11.08
N THR A 397 4.49 14.40 10.83
CA THR A 397 5.26 13.26 10.33
C THR A 397 4.64 12.66 9.08
N GLY A 398 5.47 12.38 8.08
CA GLY A 398 5.11 11.57 6.92
C GLY A 398 5.18 10.05 7.18
N ASN A 399 5.71 9.64 8.34
CA ASN A 399 5.87 8.24 8.70
C ASN A 399 4.56 7.66 9.23
N TYR A 400 3.93 6.79 8.44
CA TYR A 400 2.68 6.13 8.82
C TYR A 400 2.78 5.35 10.15
N TRP A 401 3.92 4.74 10.45
CA TRP A 401 4.05 3.93 11.66
C TRP A 401 4.00 4.76 12.95
N GLU A 402 4.33 6.05 12.88
CA GLU A 402 4.25 6.97 14.04
C GLU A 402 2.82 7.40 14.37
N VAL A 403 1.86 7.15 13.47
CA VAL A 403 0.45 7.46 13.67
C VAL A 403 -0.44 6.23 13.85
N SER A 404 0.03 5.05 13.42
CA SER A 404 -0.78 3.83 13.41
C SER A 404 -0.63 2.93 14.64
N ASP A 405 0.42 3.07 15.47
CA ASP A 405 0.70 2.14 16.60
C ASP A 405 1.12 2.83 17.91
N PRO A 406 0.47 2.53 19.06
CA PRO A 406 1.12 2.45 20.36
C PRO A 406 1.72 1.04 20.55
N PRO A 407 3.00 0.89 20.92
CA PRO A 407 3.78 -0.32 20.61
C PRO A 407 3.58 -1.45 21.63
N TYR A 408 3.06 -2.60 21.18
CA TYR A 408 3.35 -3.90 21.82
C TYR A 408 4.58 -4.60 21.20
N TRP A 409 5.07 -4.13 20.05
CA TRP A 409 6.16 -4.75 19.27
C TRP A 409 7.55 -4.18 19.53
N GLN A 410 7.69 -3.14 20.35
CA GLN A 410 9.01 -2.64 20.80
C GLN A 410 9.66 -3.56 21.85
N ASN A 411 8.89 -4.51 22.39
CA ASN A 411 9.35 -5.43 23.44
C ASN A 411 9.84 -6.79 22.90
N TYR A 412 10.00 -6.95 21.59
CA TYR A 412 10.43 -8.21 20.96
C TYR A 412 11.59 -8.03 19.98
#